data_AF-A0A6V7L4P1-F1
#
_entry.id   AF-A0A6V7L4P1-F1
#
_cell.length_a   1.000
_cell.length_b   1.000
_cell.length_c   1.000
_cell.angle_alpha   90.00
_cell.angle_beta   90.00
_cell.angle_gamma   90.00
#
_symmetry.space_group_name_H-M   'P 1'
#
loop_
_entity.id
_entity.type
_entity.pdbx_description
1 polymer ?
#
loop_
_entity_poly.entity_id
_entity_poly.type
_entity_poly.pdbx_seq_one_letter_code
_entity_poly.pdbx_strand_id
1 'polypeptide(L)'
;SGLMVYCLDGYDGGLPIQYYQLEVVAKDDGSDIILNKTVQAIGNGPIFEITGLIPGRNYRLYIYAVNSKGRSEPTILEPVTLKGVAMYTT
;
A
#
# COMPACT_ATOMS: atom_id res chain seq x y z
N SER A 1 7.84 -11.65 -7.01
CA SER A 1 7.69 -10.21 -7.30
C SER A 1 6.86 -9.56 -6.20
N GLY A 2 7.26 -8.39 -5.73
CA GLY A 2 6.60 -7.72 -4.60
C GLY A 2 7.07 -6.30 -4.41
N LEU A 3 6.38 -5.56 -3.54
CA LEU A 3 6.69 -4.18 -3.16
C LEU A 3 6.79 -4.10 -1.64
N MET A 4 7.77 -3.33 -1.17
CA MET A 4 7.85 -2.89 0.22
C MET A 4 7.48 -1.41 0.27
N VAL A 5 6.47 -1.05 1.06
CA VAL A 5 6.06 0.33 1.26
C VAL A 5 6.41 0.73 2.68
N TYR A 6 7.26 1.74 2.79
CA TYR A 6 7.64 2.36 4.05
C TYR A 6 6.89 3.69 4.15
N CYS A 7 6.12 3.86 5.22
CA CYS A 7 5.45 5.12 5.50
C CYS A 7 6.22 5.87 6.58
N LEU A 8 6.28 7.19 6.44
CA LEU A 8 6.74 8.08 7.49
C LEU A 8 5.53 8.53 8.31
N ASP A 9 5.75 8.76 9.60
CA ASP A 9 4.70 9.29 10.47
C ASP A 9 4.24 10.67 9.98
N GLY A 10 2.93 10.89 10.05
CA GLY A 10 2.27 12.13 9.69
C GLY A 10 1.57 12.78 10.88
N TYR A 11 0.82 13.85 10.61
CA TYR A 11 -0.04 14.47 11.62
C TYR A 11 -1.26 13.59 11.93
N ASP A 12 -1.47 13.27 13.20
CA ASP A 12 -2.50 12.32 13.66
C ASP A 12 -3.85 12.96 14.05
N GLY A 13 -3.97 14.29 13.87
CA GLY A 13 -5.17 15.03 14.25
C GLY A 13 -5.34 15.20 15.76
N GLY A 14 -4.28 14.98 16.55
CA GLY A 14 -4.30 15.06 18.01
C GLY A 14 -4.83 13.81 18.70
N LEU A 15 -4.95 12.69 17.98
CA LEU A 15 -5.37 11.40 18.52
C LEU A 15 -4.47 10.28 18.01
N PRO A 16 -4.05 9.35 18.88
CA PRO A 16 -3.10 8.32 18.50
C PRO A 16 -3.67 7.44 17.38
N ILE A 17 -2.86 7.23 16.34
CA ILE A 17 -3.16 6.26 15.29
C ILE A 17 -3.17 4.86 15.92
N GLN A 18 -4.20 4.08 15.62
CA GLN A 18 -4.38 2.71 16.10
C GLN A 18 -3.82 1.71 15.08
N TYR A 19 -4.16 1.90 13.80
CA TYR A 19 -3.68 1.07 12.71
C TYR A 19 -3.69 1.83 11.39
N TYR A 20 -3.01 1.26 10.42
CA TYR A 20 -2.97 1.72 9.05
C TYR A 20 -3.58 0.66 8.14
N GLN A 21 -4.24 1.09 7.07
CA GLN A 21 -4.86 0.22 6.09
C GLN A 21 -4.27 0.51 4.71
N LEU A 22 -3.95 -0.54 3.96
CA LEU A 22 -3.51 -0.50 2.58
C LEU A 22 -4.52 -1.22 1.69
N GLU A 23 -5.00 -0.54 0.66
CA GLU A 23 -5.77 -1.13 -0.43
C GLU A 23 -4.94 -1.08 -1.72
N VAL A 24 -4.74 -2.23 -2.36
CA VAL A 24 -4.04 -2.33 -3.66
C VAL A 24 -5.07 -2.61 -4.75
N VAL A 25 -5.10 -1.74 -5.75
CA VAL A 25 -6.06 -1.81 -6.86
C VAL A 25 -5.31 -2.03 -8.18
N ALA A 26 -5.69 -3.07 -8.91
CA ALA A 26 -5.18 -3.29 -10.26
C ALA A 26 -5.84 -2.30 -11.23
N LYS A 27 -5.06 -1.69 -12.12
CA LYS A 27 -5.57 -0.69 -13.07
C LYS A 27 -6.02 -1.24 -14.41
N ASP A 28 -5.58 -2.44 -14.75
CA ASP A 28 -5.63 -2.90 -16.15
C ASP A 28 -6.95 -3.62 -16.54
N ASP A 29 -7.74 -4.18 -15.59
CA ASP A 29 -8.92 -5.02 -15.94
C ASP A 29 -10.26 -4.63 -15.28
N GLY A 30 -10.29 -3.54 -14.52
CA GLY A 30 -11.39 -3.24 -13.59
C GLY A 30 -10.79 -2.87 -12.25
N SER A 31 -11.33 -1.84 -11.60
CA SER A 31 -10.74 -1.24 -10.39
C SER A 31 -10.94 -2.11 -9.15
N ASP A 32 -10.59 -3.39 -9.25
CA ASP A 32 -10.76 -4.38 -8.21
C ASP A 32 -9.66 -4.22 -7.17
N ILE A 33 -10.08 -4.25 -5.90
CA ILE A 33 -9.18 -4.34 -4.76
C ILE A 33 -8.64 -5.78 -4.73
N ILE A 34 -7.38 -5.95 -5.10
CA ILE A 34 -6.71 -7.25 -5.10
C ILE A 34 -6.07 -7.59 -3.75
N LEU A 35 -5.87 -6.58 -2.90
CA LEU A 35 -5.33 -6.73 -1.56
C LEU A 35 -5.89 -5.65 -0.65
N ASN A 36 -6.33 -6.05 0.54
CA ASN A 36 -6.66 -5.16 1.65
C ASN A 36 -5.92 -5.65 2.89
N LYS A 37 -5.00 -4.83 3.41
CA LYS A 37 -4.08 -5.21 4.50
C LYS A 37 -4.07 -4.16 5.59
N THR A 38 -4.16 -4.59 6.84
CA THR A 38 -4.06 -3.73 8.03
C THR A 38 -2.77 -3.99 8.79
N VAL A 39 -2.13 -2.93 9.27
CA VAL A 39 -0.91 -2.99 10.09
C VAL A 39 -1.12 -2.13 11.33
N GLN A 40 -0.83 -2.66 12.52
CA GLN A 40 -0.95 -1.90 13.77
C GLN A 40 0.06 -0.76 13.79
N ALA A 41 -0.31 0.36 14.41
CA ALA A 41 0.58 1.50 14.60
C ALA A 41 1.59 1.20 15.74
N ILE A 42 2.66 0.49 15.41
CA ILE A 42 3.73 0.12 16.34
C ILE A 42 5.06 0.69 15.83
N GLY A 43 5.73 1.52 16.64
CA GLY A 43 7.05 2.07 16.30
C GLY A 43 7.01 3.24 15.31
N ASN A 44 8.02 3.33 14.45
CA ASN A 44 8.31 4.49 13.56
C ASN A 44 7.53 4.44 12.23
N GLY A 45 6.22 4.20 12.28
CA GLY A 45 5.34 4.14 11.11
C GLY A 45 5.17 2.74 10.48
N PRO A 46 4.14 2.55 9.63
CA PRO A 46 3.79 1.24 9.09
C PRO A 46 4.70 0.82 7.95
N ILE A 47 4.95 -0.48 7.87
CA ILE A 47 5.64 -1.14 6.76
C ILE A 47 4.68 -2.15 6.13
N PHE A 48 4.40 -2.00 4.83
CA PHE A 48 3.57 -2.94 4.09
C PHE A 48 4.43 -3.78 3.15
N GLU A 49 4.48 -5.08 3.43
CA GLU A 49 4.97 -6.09 2.48
C GLU A 49 3.82 -6.56 1.59
N ILE A 50 3.99 -6.40 0.28
CA ILE A 50 3.02 -6.76 -0.76
C ILE A 50 3.67 -7.81 -1.66
N THR A 51 3.08 -8.99 -1.74
CA THR A 51 3.57 -10.12 -2.54
C THR A 51 2.53 -10.54 -3.58
N GLY A 52 2.93 -11.37 -4.54
CA GLY A 52 2.01 -11.93 -5.54
C GLY A 52 1.61 -10.96 -6.67
N LEU A 53 2.30 -9.82 -6.80
CA LEU A 53 2.04 -8.85 -7.86
C LEU A 53 2.58 -9.37 -9.21
N ILE A 54 1.79 -9.19 -10.26
CA ILE A 54 2.10 -9.60 -11.62
C ILE A 54 3.07 -8.56 -12.23
N PRO A 55 4.26 -8.96 -12.69
CA PRO A 55 5.16 -8.06 -13.39
C PRO A 55 4.52 -7.46 -14.65
N GLY A 56 4.82 -6.20 -14.93
CA GLY A 56 4.25 -5.46 -16.07
C GLY A 56 2.82 -4.93 -15.85
N ARG A 57 2.16 -5.30 -14.76
CA ARG A 57 0.83 -4.81 -14.39
C ARG A 57 0.91 -3.52 -13.57
N ASN A 58 -0.06 -2.62 -13.77
CA ASN A 58 -0.15 -1.37 -13.03
C ASN A 58 -1.02 -1.51 -11.77
N TYR A 59 -0.47 -1.05 -10.65
CA TYR A 59 -1.16 -1.05 -9.36
C TYR A 59 -1.22 0.34 -8.76
N ARG A 60 -2.38 0.74 -8.24
CA ARG A 60 -2.54 1.93 -7.41
C ARG A 60 -2.72 1.50 -5.97
N LEU A 61 -2.01 2.16 -5.05
CA LEU A 61 -2.07 1.86 -3.62
C LEU A 61 -2.73 3.02 -2.91
N TYR A 62 -3.70 2.72 -2.04
CA TYR A 62 -4.36 3.68 -1.17
C TYR A 62 -4.03 3.34 0.27
N ILE A 63 -3.43 4.28 0.98
CA ILE A 63 -2.95 4.10 2.35
C ILE A 63 -3.73 5.04 3.25
N TYR A 64 -4.28 4.50 4.33
CA TYR A 64 -5.10 5.23 5.29
C TYR A 64 -4.54 5.08 6.69
N ALA A 65 -4.60 6.15 7.49
CA ALA A 65 -4.39 6.10 8.92
C ALA A 65 -5.74 6.05 9.64
N VAL A 66 -5.85 5.27 10.72
CA VAL A 66 -7.09 5.15 11.49
C VAL A 66 -6.84 5.42 12.96
N ASN A 67 -7.60 6.35 13.53
CA ASN A 67 -7.64 6.63 14.96
C ASN A 67 -9.08 6.49 15.49
N SER A 68 -9.32 6.91 16.74
CA SER A 68 -10.64 6.80 17.38
C SER A 68 -11.73 7.70 16.76
N LYS A 69 -11.37 8.67 15.91
CA LYS A 69 -12.35 9.50 15.15
C LYS A 69 -12.72 8.89 13.83
N GLY A 70 -11.87 8.04 13.27
CA GLY A 70 -12.14 7.33 12.03
C GLY A 70 -10.91 7.24 11.14
N ARG A 71 -11.19 7.06 9.85
CA ARG A 71 -10.20 6.87 8.79
C ARG A 71 -9.85 8.21 8.13
N SER A 72 -8.58 8.43 7.84
CA SER A 72 -8.10 9.59 7.08
C SER A 72 -8.54 9.54 5.61
N GLU A 73 -8.31 10.64 4.89
CA GLU A 73 -8.20 10.60 3.43
C GLU A 73 -7.02 9.72 3.00
N PRO A 74 -7.07 9.09 1.81
CA PRO A 74 -5.99 8.23 1.35
C PRO A 74 -4.76 9.02 0.90
N THR A 75 -3.59 8.54 1.30
CA THR A 75 -2.36 8.79 0.57
C THR A 75 -2.31 7.84 -0.62
N ILE A 76 -2.25 8.38 -1.83
CA ILE A 76 -2.24 7.60 -3.07
C ILE A 76 -0.81 7.49 -3.59
N LEU A 77 -0.36 6.26 -3.84
CA LEU A 77 0.84 6.03 -4.65
C LEU A 77 0.41 5.76 -6.08
N GLU A 78 0.86 6.65 -6.98
CA GLU A 78 0.66 6.59 -8.44
C GLU A 78 1.12 5.26 -9.03
N PRO A 79 0.60 4.84 -10.21
CA PRO A 79 0.71 3.48 -10.68
C PRO A 79 2.13 2.94 -10.61
N VAL A 80 2.30 1.92 -9.78
CA VAL A 80 3.58 1.23 -9.62
C VAL A 80 3.55 0.04 -10.57
N THR A 81 4.48 0.04 -11.54
CA THR A 81 4.69 -1.10 -12.43
C THR A 81 5.91 -1.88 -11.95
N LEU A 82 5.73 -3.15 -11.64
CA LEU A 82 6.87 -4.03 -11.37
C LEU A 82 7.55 -4.38 -12.68
N LYS A 83 8.75 -3.85 -12.91
CA LYS A 83 9.60 -4.32 -14.00
C LYS A 83 9.99 -5.76 -13.70
N GLY A 84 9.48 -6.71 -14.48
CA GLY A 84 9.98 -8.07 -14.44
C GLY A 84 11.46 -8.05 -14.77
N VAL A 85 12.29 -8.74 -13.98
CA VAL A 85 13.65 -9.03 -14.40
C VAL A 85 13.50 -9.95 -15.61
N ALA A 86 13.76 -9.45 -16.81
CA ALA A 86 13.83 -10.28 -18.00
C ALA A 86 15.04 -11.20 -17.82
N MET A 87 14.79 -12.44 -17.41
CA MET A 87 15.80 -13.48 -17.41
C MET A 87 15.94 -13.96 -18.85
N TYR A 88 16.91 -13.41 -19.57
CA TYR A 88 17.33 -13.95 -20.86
C TYR A 88 18.29 -15.12 -20.57
N THR A 89 17.83 -16.35 -20.76
CA THR A 89 18.71 -17.51 -20.93
C THR A 89 18.97 -17.69 -22.42
N THR A 90 20.22 -17.47 -22.85
CA THR A 90 20.75 -17.98 -24.11
C THR A 90 21.00 -19.48 -24.01
#